data_AF-A0A0S2EVW9-F1
#
_entry.id   AF-A0A0S2EVW9-F1
#
_cell.length_a   1.000
_cell.length_b   1.000
_cell.length_c   1.000
_cell.angle_alpha   90.00
_cell.angle_beta   90.00
_cell.angle_gamma   90.00
#
_symmetry.space_group_name_H-M   'P 1'
#
loop_
_entity.id
_entity.type
_entity.pdbx_description
1 polymer ?
#
loop_
_entity_poly.entity_id
_entity_poly.type
_entity_poly.pdbx_seq_one_letter_code
_entity_poly.pdbx_strand_id
1 'polypeptide(L)'
;MKPALAAAIAVLLLAAPGQAAEHEVRMLNYGKDGGMVFEPAFLQAEPGDTVTFVPGNSGHFVQSYAVPDGAKAWKSTVDERFSVLLE
;
A
#
# COMPACT_ATOMS: atom_id res chain seq x y z
N MET A 1 -32.33 32.81 2.20
CA MET A 1 -32.27 31.43 1.64
C MET A 1 -31.20 31.22 0.56
N LYS A 2 -30.61 32.26 -0.04
CA LYS A 2 -29.66 32.12 -1.17
C LYS A 2 -28.15 31.97 -0.83
N PRO A 3 -27.59 32.48 0.30
CA PRO A 3 -26.14 32.37 0.53
C PRO A 3 -25.71 31.00 1.08
N ALA A 4 -26.60 30.31 1.83
CA ALA A 4 -26.29 29.00 2.42
C ALA A 4 -26.17 27.89 1.37
N LEU A 5 -26.97 27.92 0.31
CA LEU A 5 -26.91 26.92 -0.77
C LEU A 5 -25.65 27.09 -1.63
N ALA A 6 -25.21 28.33 -1.86
CA ALA A 6 -23.99 28.62 -2.59
C ALA A 6 -22.72 28.19 -1.81
N ALA A 7 -22.72 28.35 -0.48
CA ALA A 7 -21.62 27.88 0.37
C ALA A 7 -21.51 26.35 0.40
N ALA A 8 -22.63 25.62 0.40
CA ALA A 8 -22.64 24.16 0.40
C ALA A 8 -22.07 23.55 -0.90
N ILE A 9 -22.32 24.19 -2.05
CA ILE A 9 -21.78 23.74 -3.35
C ILE A 9 -20.26 23.97 -3.44
N ALA A 10 -19.75 25.04 -2.83
CA ALA A 10 -18.31 25.33 -2.84
C ALA A 10 -17.48 24.34 -2.01
N VAL A 11 -18.04 23.77 -0.93
CA VAL A 11 -17.35 22.75 -0.09
C VAL A 11 -17.26 21.40 -0.81
N LEU A 12 -18.25 21.04 -1.63
CA LEU A 12 -18.25 19.80 -2.42
C LEU A 12 -17.17 19.79 -3.52
N LEU A 13 -16.80 20.96 -4.05
CA LEU A 13 -15.77 21.09 -5.09
C LEU A 13 -14.33 20.95 -4.55
N LEU A 14 -14.14 21.03 -3.22
CA LEU A 14 -12.84 20.85 -2.57
C LEU A 14 -12.56 19.38 -2.20
N ALA A 15 -13.56 18.51 -2.28
CA ALA A 15 -13.39 17.07 -2.10
C ALA A 15 -12.95 16.41 -3.42
N ALA A 16 -11.78 16.79 -3.93
CA ALA A 16 -11.12 15.98 -4.95
C ALA A 16 -10.73 14.64 -4.30
N PRO A 17 -11.07 13.48 -4.89
CA PRO A 17 -10.59 12.20 -4.38
C PRO A 17 -9.06 12.24 -4.36
N GLY A 18 -8.47 11.97 -3.20
CA GLY A 18 -7.03 11.71 -3.12
C GLY A 18 -6.71 10.58 -4.08
N GLN A 19 -5.70 10.76 -4.93
CA GLN A 19 -5.20 9.66 -5.75
C GLN A 19 -4.44 8.72 -4.83
N ALA A 20 -4.96 7.51 -4.65
CA ALA A 20 -4.25 6.42 -4.00
C ALA A 20 -2.92 6.18 -4.71
N ALA A 21 -1.83 6.11 -3.95
CA ALA A 21 -0.53 5.81 -4.49
C ALA A 21 -0.33 4.31 -4.70
N GLU A 22 0.46 3.97 -5.72
CA GLU A 22 0.89 2.61 -6.02
C GLU A 22 2.37 2.47 -5.64
N HIS A 23 2.66 1.57 -4.71
CA HIS A 23 4.00 1.33 -4.20
C HIS A 23 4.51 -0.04 -4.62
N GLU A 24 5.80 -0.16 -4.90
CA GLU A 24 6.46 -1.45 -5.14
C GLU A 24 7.51 -1.74 -4.08
N VAL A 25 7.50 -2.98 -3.56
CA VAL A 25 8.50 -3.51 -2.64
C VAL A 25 9.10 -4.78 -3.24
N ARG A 26 10.41 -4.78 -3.49
CA ARG A 26 11.11 -5.91 -4.10
C ARG A 26 11.56 -6.91 -3.04
N MET A 27 11.42 -8.20 -3.32
CA MET A 27 11.93 -9.29 -2.47
C MET A 27 13.20 -9.85 -3.12
N LEU A 28 14.35 -9.72 -2.45
CA LEU A 28 15.67 -9.95 -3.04
C LEU A 28 16.51 -10.93 -2.21
N ASN A 29 17.31 -11.75 -2.90
CA ASN A 29 18.34 -12.56 -2.25
C ASN A 29 19.42 -11.70 -1.60
N TYR A 30 19.81 -10.60 -2.26
CA TYR A 30 20.77 -9.63 -1.76
C TYR A 30 20.36 -8.22 -2.19
N GLY A 31 20.47 -7.27 -1.27
CA GLY A 31 20.26 -5.85 -1.51
C GLY A 31 21.22 -4.99 -0.69
N LYS A 32 20.92 -3.69 -0.57
CA LYS A 32 21.76 -2.71 0.15
C LYS A 32 21.98 -3.07 1.62
N ASP A 33 21.03 -3.78 2.23
CA ASP A 33 21.02 -4.13 3.66
C ASP A 33 21.48 -5.58 3.93
N GLY A 34 22.02 -6.28 2.93
CA GLY A 34 22.55 -7.64 3.07
C GLY A 34 21.69 -8.70 2.37
N GLY A 35 21.67 -9.91 2.91
CA GLY A 35 20.94 -11.05 2.33
C GLY A 35 19.49 -11.15 2.81
N MET A 36 18.59 -11.63 1.94
CA MET A 36 17.15 -11.86 2.18
C MET A 36 16.41 -10.59 2.63
N VAL A 37 16.24 -9.63 1.72
CA VAL A 37 15.74 -8.29 2.06
C VAL A 37 14.52 -7.88 1.24
N PHE A 38 13.70 -7.01 1.85
CA PHE A 38 12.72 -6.19 1.16
C PHE A 38 13.36 -4.85 0.78
N GLU A 39 13.10 -4.35 -0.44
CA GLU A 39 13.53 -3.02 -0.88
C GLU A 39 12.36 -2.22 -1.50
N PRO A 40 11.94 -1.10 -0.89
CA PRO A 40 12.42 -0.57 0.39
C PRO A 40 12.00 -1.46 1.59
N ALA A 41 12.82 -1.47 2.65
CA ALA A 41 12.52 -2.21 3.88
C ALA A 41 11.51 -1.49 4.80
N PHE A 42 11.28 -0.20 4.55
CA PHE A 42 10.27 0.62 5.22
C PHE A 42 9.54 1.46 4.17
N LEU A 43 8.22 1.49 4.27
CA LEU A 43 7.35 2.27 3.41
C LEU A 43 6.35 3.00 4.30
N GLN A 44 6.26 4.32 4.15
CA GLN A 44 5.15 5.09 4.66
C GLN A 44 4.11 5.22 3.54
N ALA A 45 2.89 4.78 3.83
CA ALA A 45 1.77 4.77 2.90
C ALA A 45 0.51 5.25 3.63
N GLU A 46 -0.47 5.72 2.86
CA GLU A 46 -1.73 6.26 3.37
C GLU A 46 -2.89 5.27 3.16
N PRO A 47 -3.99 5.38 3.93
CA PRO A 47 -5.21 4.63 3.63
C PRO A 47 -5.68 4.90 2.19
N GLY A 48 -5.99 3.83 1.47
CA GLY A 48 -6.32 3.81 0.04
C GLY A 48 -5.17 3.39 -0.86
N ASP A 49 -3.91 3.46 -0.41
CA ASP A 49 -2.74 3.07 -1.22
C ASP A 49 -2.69 1.57 -1.47
N THR A 50 -2.06 1.18 -2.59
CA THR A 50 -1.74 -0.22 -2.90
C THR A 50 -0.24 -0.45 -2.73
N VAL A 51 0.13 -1.51 -2.01
CA VAL A 51 1.52 -1.98 -1.93
C VAL A 51 1.65 -3.30 -2.67
N THR A 52 2.53 -3.35 -3.66
CA THR A 52 2.82 -4.54 -4.44
C THR A 52 4.20 -5.10 -4.13
N PHE A 53 4.22 -6.33 -3.62
CA PHE A 53 5.43 -7.09 -3.37
C PHE A 53 5.84 -7.85 -4.64
N VAL A 54 7.05 -7.59 -5.13
CA VAL A 54 7.57 -8.10 -6.40
C VAL A 54 8.74 -9.04 -6.14
N PRO A 55 8.65 -10.34 -6.47
CA PRO A 55 9.78 -11.25 -6.36
C PRO A 55 10.86 -10.86 -7.36
N GLY A 56 12.03 -10.45 -6.88
CA GLY A 56 13.21 -10.21 -7.72
C GLY A 56 14.06 -11.46 -7.93
N ASN A 57 13.87 -12.47 -7.09
CA ASN A 57 14.48 -13.80 -7.18
C ASN A 57 13.43 -14.86 -6.79
N SER A 58 13.66 -16.12 -7.17
CA SER A 58 12.83 -17.24 -6.71
C SER A 58 13.11 -17.61 -5.25
N GLY A 59 12.11 -18.16 -4.57
CA GLY A 59 12.14 -18.60 -3.18
C GLY A 59 11.53 -17.62 -2.17
N HIS A 60 10.90 -16.53 -2.63
CA HIS A 60 10.36 -15.48 -1.75
C HIS A 60 8.84 -15.52 -1.67
N PHE A 61 8.30 -15.19 -0.50
CA PHE A 61 6.89 -14.89 -0.30
C PHE A 61 6.78 -13.78 0.75
N VAL A 62 5.61 -13.15 0.84
CA VAL A 62 5.33 -12.14 1.85
C VAL A 62 4.13 -12.54 2.68
N GLN A 63 4.15 -12.24 3.98
CA GLN A 63 3.00 -12.42 4.86
C GLN A 63 2.93 -11.28 5.87
N SER A 64 1.72 -10.92 6.26
CA SER A 64 1.51 -10.03 7.40
C SER A 64 1.99 -10.71 8.68
N TYR A 65 2.83 -10.03 9.46
CA TYR A 65 3.18 -10.47 10.82
C TYR A 65 2.30 -9.81 11.87
N ALA A 66 2.03 -8.52 11.69
CA ALA A 66 1.10 -7.72 12.49
C ALA A 66 0.28 -6.85 11.55
N VAL A 67 -1.00 -6.64 11.88
CA VAL A 67 -1.93 -5.77 11.16
C VAL A 67 -2.71 -4.92 12.15
N PRO A 68 -3.25 -3.76 11.74
CA PRO A 68 -4.16 -2.97 12.57
C PRO A 68 -5.42 -3.77 12.98
N ASP A 69 -6.08 -3.34 14.04
CA ASP A 69 -7.35 -3.93 14.46
C ASP A 69 -8.39 -3.85 13.32
N GLY A 70 -9.04 -4.98 13.03
CA GLY A 70 -10.05 -5.09 11.97
C GLY A 70 -9.48 -5.37 10.56
N ALA A 71 -8.18 -5.20 10.33
CA ALA A 71 -7.54 -5.58 9.09
C ALA A 71 -7.37 -7.11 8.99
N LYS A 72 -7.52 -7.65 7.79
CA LYS A 72 -7.32 -9.09 7.54
C LYS A 72 -5.83 -9.39 7.38
N ALA A 73 -5.34 -10.39 8.12
CA ALA A 73 -4.03 -10.98 7.86
C ALA A 73 -3.99 -11.62 6.46
N TRP A 74 -2.82 -11.62 5.84
CA TRP A 74 -2.62 -12.09 4.47
C TRP A 74 -1.27 -12.77 4.30
N LYS A 75 -1.18 -13.60 3.25
CA LYS A 75 0.02 -14.33 2.86
C LYS A 75 -0.03 -14.64 1.36
N SER A 76 1.05 -14.35 0.65
CA SER A 76 1.19 -14.72 -0.76
C SER A 76 1.58 -16.18 -0.94
N THR A 77 1.41 -16.71 -2.14
CA THR A 77 2.14 -17.91 -2.54
C THR A 77 3.62 -17.58 -2.81
N VAL A 78 4.48 -18.59 -2.84
CA VAL A 78 5.90 -18.41 -3.17
C VAL A 78 6.04 -17.99 -4.63
N ASP A 79 6.92 -17.02 -4.89
CA ASP A 79 7.23 -16.45 -6.21
C ASP A 79 6.07 -15.71 -6.90
N GLU A 80 5.04 -15.36 -6.14
CA GLU A 80 3.90 -14.59 -6.61
C GLU A 80 4.11 -13.08 -6.43
N ARG A 81 3.76 -12.29 -7.47
CA ARG A 81 3.56 -10.85 -7.32
C ARG A 81 2.26 -10.62 -6.57
N PHE A 82 2.34 -9.99 -5.40
CA PHE A 82 1.23 -9.91 -4.47
C PHE A 82 0.93 -8.46 -4.09
N SER A 83 -0.32 -8.03 -4.22
CA SER A 83 -0.75 -6.66 -3.92
C SER A 83 -1.71 -6.62 -2.74
N VAL A 84 -1.56 -5.61 -1.89
CA VAL A 84 -2.44 -5.33 -0.76
C VAL A 84 -2.93 -3.89 -0.86
N LEU A 85 -4.26 -3.73 -0.84
CA LEU A 85 -4.89 -2.44 -0.62
C LEU A 85 -4.88 -2.13 0.87
N LEU A 86 -4.40 -0.95 1.24
CA LEU A 86 -4.44 -0.46 2.61
C LEU A 86 -5.79 0.23 2.83
N GLU A 87 -6.62 -0.31 3.72
CA GLU A 87 -7.97 0.22 4.03
C GLU A 87 -8.00 1.01 5.34
#